data_AF-A0A2D9C9Z3-F1
#
_entry.id   AF-A0A2D9C9Z3-F1
#
_cell.length_a   1.000
_cell.length_b   1.000
_cell.length_c   1.000
_cell.angle_alpha   90.00
_cell.angle_beta   90.00
_cell.angle_gamma   90.00
#
_symmetry.space_group_name_H-M   'P 1'
#
loop_
_entity.id
_entity.type
_entity.pdbx_description
1 polymer ?
#
loop_
_entity_poly.entity_id
_entity_poly.type
_entity_poly.pdbx_seq_one_letter_code
_entity_poly.pdbx_strand_id
1 'polypeptide(L)'
;MRYLIPLTLALSAGTAAASTPTLGGPMSHLLVTLFQNQVYLTFESPAMSTVSMQGNEGDFVGDASLLNNMGYNAQFGWLANGFISLPPDSGIFMRTLSSSPHLNVYEESTFNPIFGTDGSDDVWQWDGTMTHNWYSTETHGSHWARYEVFVGDLFGNPLDGYTSASIDLTFEYGPDLSGRIGVKNSPSIGALPTPGVMSTLGIGIVAAGRRRRS
;
A
#
# COMPACT_ATOMS: atom_id res chain seq x y z
N MET A 1 5.35 55.46 -46.58
CA MET A 1 6.23 54.57 -45.79
C MET A 1 5.55 54.32 -44.45
N ARG A 2 4.95 53.14 -44.24
CA ARG A 2 4.29 52.76 -42.98
C ARG A 2 5.18 51.72 -42.28
N TYR A 3 5.71 52.04 -41.11
CA TYR A 3 6.49 51.12 -40.30
C TYR A 3 5.55 50.27 -39.44
N LEU A 4 5.54 48.96 -39.67
CA LEU A 4 4.93 47.97 -38.79
C LEU A 4 5.96 47.61 -37.70
N ILE A 5 5.65 47.95 -36.45
CA ILE A 5 6.45 47.57 -35.28
C ILE A 5 5.98 46.16 -34.85
N PRO A 6 6.85 45.14 -34.85
CA PRO A 6 6.49 43.83 -34.33
C PRO A 6 6.41 43.90 -32.80
N LEU A 7 5.23 43.60 -32.26
CA LEU A 7 5.00 43.41 -30.83
C LEU A 7 5.42 41.99 -30.47
N THR A 8 6.59 41.83 -29.87
CA THR A 8 7.08 40.54 -29.36
C THR A 8 6.41 40.26 -28.02
N LEU A 9 5.46 39.33 -27.98
CA LEU A 9 4.97 38.76 -26.72
C LEU A 9 6.06 37.90 -26.10
N ALA A 10 6.62 38.34 -24.97
CA ALA A 10 7.45 37.49 -24.12
C ALA A 10 6.53 36.59 -23.29
N LEU A 11 6.43 35.31 -23.67
CA LEU A 11 5.84 34.27 -22.83
C LEU A 11 6.85 33.90 -21.73
N SER A 12 6.61 34.38 -20.52
CA SER A 12 7.29 33.90 -19.32
C SER A 12 6.76 32.51 -18.97
N ALA A 13 7.53 31.46 -19.28
CA ALA A 13 7.28 30.14 -18.75
C ALA A 13 7.67 30.12 -17.27
N GLY A 14 6.67 30.12 -16.38
CA GLY A 14 6.91 29.91 -14.96
C GLY A 14 7.31 28.47 -14.71
N THR A 15 8.47 28.24 -14.11
CA THR A 15 8.84 26.93 -13.57
C THR A 15 7.98 26.68 -12.34
N ALA A 16 7.00 25.78 -12.43
CA ALA A 16 6.31 25.28 -11.26
C ALA A 16 7.34 24.56 -10.36
N ALA A 17 7.47 24.99 -9.11
CA ALA A 17 8.31 24.29 -8.15
C ALA A 17 7.65 22.96 -7.79
N ALA A 18 8.40 21.87 -7.88
CA ALA A 18 7.93 20.57 -7.44
C ALA A 18 7.68 20.58 -5.93
N SER A 19 6.65 19.83 -5.50
CA SER A 19 6.39 19.66 -4.08
C SER A 19 7.38 18.66 -3.47
N THR A 20 7.66 18.80 -2.18
CA THR A 20 8.36 17.77 -1.39
C THR A 20 7.31 16.93 -0.66
N PRO A 21 7.38 15.59 -0.70
CA PRO A 21 6.46 14.76 0.08
C PRO A 21 6.56 15.06 1.58
N THR A 22 5.42 15.15 2.23
CA THR A 22 5.29 15.27 3.69
C THR A 22 5.23 13.88 4.33
N LEU A 23 5.66 13.73 5.59
CA LEU A 23 5.72 12.40 6.22
C LEU A 23 4.33 11.80 6.56
N GLY A 24 3.26 12.61 6.63
CA GLY A 24 1.90 12.13 6.95
C GLY A 24 1.36 12.55 8.30
N GLY A 25 2.15 13.25 9.13
CA GLY A 25 1.71 13.75 10.43
C GLY A 25 2.81 13.65 11.50
N PRO A 26 2.46 13.59 12.79
CA PRO A 26 3.41 13.35 13.87
C PRO A 26 4.17 12.04 13.66
N MET A 27 5.48 12.04 13.90
CA MET A 27 6.31 10.85 13.71
C MET A 27 6.09 9.83 14.83
N SER A 28 6.21 8.53 14.51
CA SER A 28 6.28 7.44 15.49
C SER A 28 7.58 6.68 15.29
N HIS A 29 8.49 6.80 16.26
CA HIS A 29 9.77 6.12 16.17
C HIS A 29 9.68 4.69 16.73
N LEU A 30 10.24 3.74 15.99
CA LEU A 30 10.50 2.38 16.41
C LEU A 30 11.88 2.35 17.06
N LEU A 31 11.88 2.27 18.37
CA LEU A 31 13.06 2.25 19.22
C LEU A 31 13.72 0.87 19.15
N VAL A 32 14.91 0.81 18.58
CA VAL A 32 15.75 -0.39 18.51
C VAL A 32 16.75 -0.35 19.67
N THR A 33 16.65 -1.31 20.59
CA THR A 33 17.60 -1.48 21.69
C THR A 33 18.29 -2.83 21.57
N LEU A 34 19.60 -2.87 21.81
CA LEU A 34 20.37 -4.10 21.94
C LEU A 34 20.91 -4.21 23.37
N PHE A 35 20.53 -5.27 24.10
CA PHE A 35 21.04 -5.52 25.45
C PHE A 35 21.32 -7.01 25.65
N GLN A 36 22.54 -7.35 26.09
CA GLN A 36 22.97 -8.74 26.34
C GLN A 36 22.61 -9.71 25.20
N ASN A 37 22.92 -9.33 23.96
CA ASN A 37 22.64 -10.09 22.74
C ASN A 37 21.16 -10.22 22.36
N GLN A 38 20.26 -9.50 23.05
CA GLN A 38 18.84 -9.47 22.72
C GLN A 38 18.46 -8.13 22.09
N VAL A 39 17.84 -8.20 20.90
CA VAL A 39 17.18 -7.06 20.27
C VAL A 39 15.81 -6.87 20.93
N TYR A 40 15.47 -5.62 21.22
CA TYR A 40 14.16 -5.18 21.67
C TYR A 40 13.63 -4.10 20.73
N LEU A 41 12.32 -4.15 20.48
CA LEU A 41 11.60 -3.15 19.71
C LEU A 41 10.46 -2.60 20.54
N THR A 42 10.36 -1.28 20.61
CA THR A 42 9.22 -0.59 21.22
C THR A 42 8.88 0.64 20.42
N PHE A 43 7.63 1.10 20.46
CA PHE A 43 7.31 2.44 19.97
C PHE A 43 7.75 3.50 20.98
N GLU A 44 8.21 4.65 20.49
CA GLU A 44 8.27 5.86 21.28
C GLU A 44 6.84 6.28 21.69
N SER A 45 6.71 6.90 22.87
CA SER A 45 5.41 7.39 23.36
C SER A 45 5.04 8.72 22.68
N PRO A 46 3.79 8.89 22.19
CA PRO A 46 2.71 7.90 22.19
C PRO A 46 2.93 6.82 21.11
N ALA A 47 2.72 5.56 21.50
CA ALA A 47 2.83 4.45 20.57
C ALA A 47 1.71 4.53 19.53
N MET A 48 2.08 4.67 18.26
CA MET A 48 1.16 4.59 17.13
C MET A 48 1.52 3.31 16.37
N SER A 49 0.69 2.27 16.43
CA SER A 49 0.87 1.10 15.57
C SER A 49 0.15 1.23 14.23
N THR A 50 -0.68 2.29 14.09
CA THR A 50 -1.51 2.54 12.92
C THR A 50 -1.41 4.01 12.52
N VAL A 51 -1.19 4.25 11.23
CA VAL A 51 -1.09 5.60 10.64
C VAL A 51 -2.00 5.74 9.43
N SER A 52 -2.42 6.97 9.12
CA SER A 52 -3.21 7.26 7.92
C SER A 52 -2.28 7.63 6.76
N MET A 53 -2.48 7.01 5.61
CA MET A 53 -1.74 7.36 4.40
C MET A 53 -2.34 8.60 3.75
N GLN A 54 -1.47 9.50 3.31
CA GLN A 54 -1.83 10.63 2.46
C GLN A 54 -2.10 10.14 1.05
N GLY A 55 -2.84 10.89 0.24
CA GLY A 55 -3.00 10.54 -1.17
C GLY A 55 -3.34 11.74 -2.02
N ASN A 56 -2.97 11.65 -3.30
CA ASN A 56 -3.21 12.69 -4.31
C ASN A 56 -2.66 14.07 -3.92
N GLU A 57 -1.58 14.10 -3.13
CA GLU A 57 -0.89 15.33 -2.77
C GLU A 57 0.33 15.52 -3.67
N GLY A 58 0.43 16.70 -4.28
CA GLY A 58 1.61 17.17 -4.99
C GLY A 58 1.84 16.59 -6.39
N ASP A 59 2.58 17.37 -7.18
CA ASP A 59 3.28 16.87 -8.36
C ASP A 59 4.76 16.73 -7.97
N PHE A 60 5.15 15.53 -7.51
CA PHE A 60 6.54 15.25 -7.14
C PHE A 60 7.38 15.00 -8.38
N VAL A 61 8.67 15.37 -8.31
CA VAL A 61 9.67 15.15 -9.38
C VAL A 61 10.85 14.35 -8.85
N GLY A 62 11.68 13.82 -9.74
CA GLY A 62 12.81 12.97 -9.37
C GLY A 62 12.33 11.64 -8.80
N ASP A 63 13.09 11.06 -7.87
CA ASP A 63 12.80 9.71 -7.36
C ASP A 63 11.49 9.68 -6.55
N ALA A 64 11.15 10.77 -5.87
CA ALA A 64 9.88 10.94 -5.16
C ALA A 64 8.64 10.90 -6.08
N SER A 65 8.80 11.04 -7.40
CA SER A 65 7.69 10.94 -8.35
C SER A 65 7.00 9.58 -8.35
N LEU A 66 7.63 8.54 -7.80
CA LEU A 66 6.99 7.23 -7.60
C LEU A 66 5.80 7.28 -6.63
N LEU A 67 5.71 8.30 -5.77
CA LEU A 67 4.59 8.49 -4.84
C LEU A 67 3.38 9.17 -5.50
N ASN A 68 3.53 9.68 -6.73
CA ASN A 68 2.45 10.36 -7.43
C ASN A 68 1.28 9.40 -7.70
N ASN A 69 0.06 9.83 -7.36
CA ASN A 69 -1.18 9.04 -7.45
C ASN A 69 -1.24 7.80 -6.54
N MET A 70 -0.38 7.74 -5.52
CA MET A 70 -0.36 6.66 -4.53
C MET A 70 -0.95 7.15 -3.21
N GLY A 71 -1.42 6.20 -2.39
CA GLY A 71 -1.43 6.36 -0.95
C GLY A 71 0.01 6.29 -0.44
N TYR A 72 0.48 7.25 0.36
CA TYR A 72 1.84 7.21 0.92
C TYR A 72 1.95 7.68 2.37
N ASN A 73 2.97 7.20 3.09
CA ASN A 73 3.28 7.58 4.46
C ASN A 73 4.76 7.33 4.79
N ALA A 74 5.34 8.13 5.68
CA ALA A 74 6.68 7.91 6.24
C ALA A 74 6.75 8.32 7.72
N GLN A 75 5.64 8.22 8.46
CA GLN A 75 5.60 8.58 9.89
C GLN A 75 6.37 7.59 10.75
N PHE A 76 6.52 6.33 10.31
CA PHE A 76 7.32 5.33 10.99
C PHE A 76 8.80 5.53 10.72
N GLY A 77 9.59 5.71 11.77
CA GLY A 77 11.04 5.86 11.67
C GLY A 77 11.80 4.94 12.60
N TRP A 78 12.90 4.35 12.14
CA TRP A 78 13.78 3.53 12.98
C TRP A 78 14.74 4.41 13.76
N LEU A 79 14.84 4.19 15.06
CA LEU A 79 15.69 4.98 15.94
C LEU A 79 16.48 4.10 16.91
N ALA A 80 17.78 4.31 16.99
CA ALA A 80 18.60 3.69 18.01
C ALA A 80 18.22 4.23 19.40
N ASN A 81 17.79 3.35 20.29
CA ASN A 81 17.46 3.70 21.66
C ASN A 81 18.62 3.38 22.59
N GLY A 82 19.60 4.29 22.56
CA GLY A 82 20.86 4.18 23.29
C GLY A 82 22.03 3.78 22.39
N PHE A 83 23.13 3.36 23.02
CA PHE A 83 24.31 2.90 22.30
C PHE A 83 24.14 1.44 21.89
N ILE A 84 24.28 1.16 20.60
CA ILE A 84 24.32 -0.20 20.05
C ILE A 84 25.81 -0.55 19.84
N SER A 85 26.29 -1.56 20.56
CA SER A 85 27.63 -2.11 20.39
C SER A 85 27.52 -3.48 19.74
N LEU A 86 28.17 -3.63 18.59
CA LEU A 86 28.13 -4.83 17.77
C LEU A 86 29.49 -5.52 17.77
N PRO A 87 29.53 -6.87 17.67
CA PRO A 87 30.75 -7.59 17.33
C PRO A 87 31.38 -7.06 16.04
N PRO A 88 32.69 -7.25 15.83
CA PRO A 88 33.31 -7.03 14.53
C PRO A 88 32.56 -7.79 13.43
N ASP A 89 32.53 -7.22 12.23
CA ASP A 89 31.94 -7.84 11.04
C ASP A 89 30.45 -8.21 11.20
N SER A 90 29.70 -7.39 11.96
CA SER A 90 28.26 -7.55 12.14
C SER A 90 27.50 -6.22 12.00
N GLY A 91 26.19 -6.32 11.76
CA GLY A 91 25.28 -5.19 11.55
C GLY A 91 23.90 -5.41 12.17
N ILE A 92 23.08 -4.35 12.24
CA ILE A 92 21.64 -4.50 12.45
C ILE A 92 20.96 -4.63 11.11
N PHE A 93 20.15 -5.67 10.97
CA PHE A 93 19.39 -5.96 9.78
C PHE A 93 17.91 -6.01 10.11
N MET A 94 17.12 -5.67 9.10
CA MET A 94 15.67 -5.75 9.14
C MET A 94 15.22 -6.62 7.98
N ARG A 95 14.17 -7.41 8.19
CA ARG A 95 13.54 -8.15 7.10
C ARG A 95 12.03 -8.23 7.25
N THR A 96 11.35 -8.35 6.12
CA THR A 96 9.91 -8.61 6.11
C THR A 96 9.66 -10.06 6.48
N LEU A 97 8.87 -10.29 7.54
CA LEU A 97 8.32 -11.62 7.84
C LEU A 97 7.07 -11.88 7.00
N SER A 98 6.24 -10.85 6.83
CA SER A 98 5.02 -10.89 6.05
C SER A 98 4.48 -9.46 5.84
N SER A 99 3.78 -9.22 4.74
CA SER A 99 3.11 -7.94 4.45
C SER A 99 1.78 -8.17 3.72
N SER A 100 0.89 -7.18 3.77
CA SER A 100 -0.28 -7.16 2.90
C SER A 100 0.14 -7.01 1.43
N PRO A 101 -0.62 -7.59 0.48
CA PRO A 101 -0.40 -7.34 -0.94
C PRO A 101 -0.48 -5.84 -1.26
N HIS A 102 0.29 -5.40 -2.27
CA HIS A 102 0.29 -4.03 -2.79
C HIS A 102 0.83 -2.94 -1.85
N LEU A 103 1.51 -3.30 -0.76
CA LEU A 103 2.28 -2.38 0.05
C LEU A 103 3.74 -2.39 -0.42
N ASN A 104 4.20 -1.26 -0.94
CA ASN A 104 5.58 -1.04 -1.39
C ASN A 104 6.33 -0.24 -0.33
N VAL A 105 7.65 -0.48 -0.22
CA VAL A 105 8.51 0.16 0.77
C VAL A 105 9.82 0.64 0.12
N TYR A 106 10.22 1.87 0.45
CA TYR A 106 11.39 2.53 -0.13
C TYR A 106 12.25 3.22 0.95
N GLU A 107 13.55 3.37 0.66
CA GLU A 107 14.48 4.12 1.49
C GLU A 107 14.13 5.61 1.56
N GLU A 108 14.42 6.25 2.69
CA GLU A 108 14.08 7.66 2.96
C GLU A 108 14.63 8.64 1.93
N SER A 109 15.91 8.49 1.58
CA SER A 109 16.67 9.49 0.81
C SER A 109 16.73 9.20 -0.68
N THR A 110 16.81 7.93 -1.05
CA THR A 110 17.06 7.48 -2.44
C THR A 110 15.80 6.99 -3.11
N PHE A 111 14.75 6.68 -2.34
CA PHE A 111 13.57 5.96 -2.81
C PHE A 111 13.89 4.61 -3.47
N ASN A 112 15.06 4.03 -3.17
CA ASN A 112 15.37 2.68 -3.62
C ASN A 112 14.39 1.70 -2.97
N PRO A 113 13.88 0.71 -3.73
CA PRO A 113 12.98 -0.29 -3.19
C PRO A 113 13.73 -1.19 -2.21
N ILE A 114 13.06 -1.52 -1.10
CA ILE A 114 13.57 -2.43 -0.07
C ILE A 114 12.48 -3.44 0.33
N PHE A 115 12.86 -4.43 1.12
CA PHE A 115 11.91 -5.35 1.76
C PHE A 115 11.07 -6.15 0.77
N GLY A 116 11.69 -6.57 -0.34
CA GLY A 116 11.03 -7.36 -1.40
C GLY A 116 10.27 -6.52 -2.42
N THR A 117 10.16 -5.20 -2.21
CA THR A 117 9.56 -4.27 -3.18
C THR A 117 10.35 -4.32 -4.48
N ASP A 118 9.67 -4.39 -5.63
CA ASP A 118 10.27 -4.38 -6.98
C ASP A 118 11.47 -5.34 -7.18
N GLY A 119 11.48 -6.47 -6.46
CA GLY A 119 12.54 -7.48 -6.54
C GLY A 119 13.82 -7.13 -5.77
N SER A 120 13.76 -6.13 -4.87
CA SER A 120 14.81 -5.89 -3.88
C SER A 120 14.98 -7.07 -2.92
N ASP A 121 16.11 -7.11 -2.23
CA ASP A 121 16.33 -8.10 -1.17
C ASP A 121 15.33 -7.91 -0.02
N ASP A 122 14.89 -9.03 0.56
CA ASP A 122 14.02 -9.00 1.74
C ASP A 122 14.75 -8.51 3.00
N VAL A 123 16.09 -8.56 2.98
CA VAL A 123 16.96 -8.14 4.08
C VAL A 123 17.57 -6.78 3.75
N TRP A 124 17.34 -5.81 4.62
CA TRP A 124 17.89 -4.47 4.52
C TRP A 124 18.79 -4.18 5.72
N GLN A 125 20.01 -3.69 5.45
CA GLN A 125 20.94 -3.30 6.51
C GLN A 125 20.65 -1.89 6.97
N TRP A 126 20.40 -1.74 8.26
CA TRP A 126 20.24 -0.43 8.87
C TRP A 126 21.57 0.07 9.41
N ASP A 127 21.92 1.31 9.06
CA ASP A 127 23.19 1.94 9.45
C ASP A 127 23.20 2.51 10.88
N GLY A 128 22.07 2.39 11.60
CA GLY A 128 21.90 2.88 12.96
C GLY A 128 21.49 4.35 13.05
N THR A 129 21.35 5.06 11.92
CA THR A 129 20.87 6.44 11.88
C THR A 129 19.35 6.51 11.96
N MET A 130 18.82 7.64 12.45
CA MET A 130 17.38 7.87 12.40
C MET A 130 16.93 7.86 10.94
N THR A 131 16.00 6.99 10.57
CA THR A 131 15.52 6.94 9.19
C THR A 131 14.05 6.55 9.05
N HIS A 132 13.36 7.22 8.12
CA HIS A 132 11.95 7.04 7.83
C HIS A 132 11.75 6.39 6.45
N ASN A 133 11.41 5.11 6.43
CA ASN A 133 11.06 4.45 5.17
C ASN A 133 9.75 5.03 4.61
N TRP A 134 9.68 5.13 3.29
CA TRP A 134 8.46 5.49 2.58
C TRP A 134 7.63 4.24 2.32
N TYR A 135 6.36 4.29 2.67
CA TYR A 135 5.38 3.26 2.38
C TYR A 135 4.45 3.80 1.31
N SER A 136 4.14 3.01 0.28
CA SER A 136 3.16 3.41 -0.73
C SER A 136 2.25 2.26 -1.18
N THR A 137 1.08 2.61 -1.68
CA THR A 137 0.11 1.67 -2.25
C THR A 137 -0.82 2.34 -3.25
N GLU A 138 -1.23 1.62 -4.29
CA GLU A 138 -2.30 2.06 -5.21
C GLU A 138 -3.69 1.73 -4.67
N THR A 139 -3.78 0.85 -3.67
CA THR A 139 -5.04 0.23 -3.25
C THR A 139 -5.56 0.84 -1.96
N HIS A 140 -6.80 1.33 -1.99
CA HIS A 140 -7.48 1.84 -0.81
C HIS A 140 -7.80 0.73 0.21
N GLY A 141 -7.80 1.07 1.50
CA GLY A 141 -8.09 0.16 2.60
C GLY A 141 -6.94 0.01 3.59
N SER A 142 -6.98 -1.08 4.35
CA SER A 142 -6.00 -1.40 5.40
C SER A 142 -4.83 -2.20 4.86
N HIS A 143 -3.63 -1.79 5.23
CA HIS A 143 -2.36 -2.40 4.85
C HIS A 143 -1.52 -2.64 6.10
N TRP A 144 -0.64 -3.63 6.03
CA TRP A 144 0.20 -3.98 7.16
C TRP A 144 1.53 -4.59 6.72
N ALA A 145 2.54 -4.44 7.57
CA ALA A 145 3.81 -5.11 7.43
C ALA A 145 4.28 -5.59 8.81
N ARG A 146 4.84 -6.80 8.85
CA ARG A 146 5.52 -7.35 10.02
C ARG A 146 6.99 -7.47 9.73
N TYR A 147 7.80 -6.79 10.52
CA TYR A 147 9.25 -6.82 10.40
C TYR A 147 9.89 -7.60 11.53
N GLU A 148 11.03 -8.18 11.23
CA GLU A 148 12.00 -8.68 12.21
C GLU A 148 13.25 -7.80 12.18
N VAL A 149 13.76 -7.44 13.34
CA VAL A 149 15.05 -6.77 13.52
C VAL A 149 16.00 -7.72 14.25
N PHE A 150 17.19 -7.90 13.70
CA PHE A 150 18.17 -8.86 14.19
C PHE A 150 19.60 -8.36 14.00
N VAL A 151 20.52 -8.93 14.77
CA VAL A 151 21.97 -8.78 14.54
C VAL A 151 22.40 -9.84 13.54
N GLY A 152 23.10 -9.44 12.48
CA GLY A 152 23.55 -10.34 11.42
C GLY A 152 25.02 -10.17 11.05
N ASP A 153 25.54 -11.14 10.30
CA ASP A 153 26.88 -11.08 9.70
C ASP A 153 26.93 -10.12 8.49
N LEU A 154 28.11 -9.95 7.87
CA LEU A 154 28.28 -9.12 6.68
C LEU A 154 27.47 -9.57 5.44
N PHE A 155 26.85 -10.75 5.49
CA PHE A 155 26.02 -11.30 4.41
C PHE A 155 24.53 -11.25 4.76
N GLY A 156 24.14 -10.63 5.89
CA GLY A 156 22.76 -10.51 6.33
C GLY A 156 22.17 -11.78 6.95
N ASN A 157 23.00 -12.77 7.32
CA ASN A 157 22.53 -13.95 8.05
C ASN A 157 22.44 -13.64 9.55
N PRO A 158 21.41 -14.13 10.27
CA PRO A 158 21.34 -13.97 11.73
C PRO A 158 22.59 -14.50 12.43
N LEU A 159 23.12 -13.71 13.37
CA LEU A 159 24.33 -14.04 14.10
C LEU A 159 24.02 -14.98 15.29
N ASP A 160 24.76 -16.07 15.42
CA ASP A 160 24.59 -17.03 16.50
C ASP A 160 24.72 -16.38 17.89
N GLY A 161 23.84 -16.79 18.81
CA GLY A 161 23.79 -16.26 20.17
C GLY A 161 23.07 -14.92 20.32
N TYR A 162 22.61 -14.31 19.23
CA TYR A 162 21.71 -13.16 19.26
C TYR A 162 20.26 -13.57 19.08
N THR A 163 19.35 -12.88 19.78
CA THR A 163 17.90 -13.03 19.56
C THR A 163 17.35 -11.80 18.87
N SER A 164 16.43 -12.02 17.93
CA SER A 164 15.71 -10.98 17.21
C SER A 164 14.44 -10.53 17.94
N ALA A 165 13.83 -9.45 17.44
CA ALA A 165 12.52 -8.98 17.83
C ALA A 165 11.68 -8.67 16.59
N SER A 166 10.35 -8.68 16.74
CA SER A 166 9.44 -8.34 15.64
C SER A 166 8.47 -7.23 16.03
N ILE A 167 8.02 -6.47 15.03
CA ILE A 167 7.05 -5.38 15.19
C ILE A 167 6.06 -5.37 14.02
N ASP A 168 4.81 -5.02 14.33
CA ASP A 168 3.72 -4.92 13.35
C ASP A 168 3.39 -3.45 13.12
N LEU A 169 3.32 -3.05 11.84
CA LEU A 169 2.93 -1.73 11.38
C LEU A 169 1.63 -1.82 10.57
N THR A 170 0.72 -0.88 10.78
CA THR A 170 -0.55 -0.79 10.05
C THR A 170 -0.70 0.58 9.39
N PHE A 171 -1.27 0.60 8.20
CA PHE A 171 -1.49 1.79 7.39
C PHE A 171 -2.92 1.79 6.86
N GLU A 172 -3.60 2.92 6.95
CA GLU A 172 -4.96 3.08 6.44
C GLU A 172 -4.98 4.08 5.28
N TYR A 173 -5.29 3.62 4.07
CA TYR A 173 -5.40 4.48 2.89
C TYR A 173 -6.85 4.69 2.45
N GLY A 174 -7.50 5.72 3.02
CA GLY A 174 -8.89 6.04 2.72
C GLY A 174 -9.88 4.89 3.01
N PRO A 175 -11.14 5.00 2.59
CA PRO A 175 -12.12 3.94 2.80
C PRO A 175 -11.86 2.76 1.85
N ASP A 176 -11.99 1.53 2.33
CA ASP A 176 -12.01 0.35 1.45
C ASP A 176 -13.11 0.48 0.38
N LEU A 177 -12.70 0.40 -0.89
CA LEU A 177 -13.57 0.54 -2.06
C LEU A 177 -13.97 -0.81 -2.67
N SER A 178 -13.41 -1.93 -2.20
CA SER A 178 -13.66 -3.28 -2.73
C SER A 178 -15.15 -3.65 -2.74
N GLY A 179 -15.89 -3.21 -1.72
CA GLY A 179 -17.35 -3.42 -1.61
C GLY A 179 -18.21 -2.50 -2.47
N ARG A 180 -17.67 -1.40 -3.02
CA ARG A 180 -18.46 -0.41 -3.78
C ARG A 180 -18.73 -0.82 -5.24
N ILE A 181 -18.02 -1.83 -5.73
CA ILE A 181 -18.27 -2.42 -7.06
C ILE A 181 -19.55 -3.29 -7.06
N GLY A 182 -20.14 -3.58 -5.90
CA GLY A 182 -21.33 -4.43 -5.76
C GLY A 182 -22.71 -3.75 -5.89
N VAL A 183 -22.82 -2.43 -6.01
CA VAL A 183 -24.14 -1.74 -6.06
C VAL A 183 -24.16 -0.60 -7.07
N LYS A 184 -23.94 -0.92 -8.36
CA LYS A 184 -24.70 -0.19 -9.38
C LYS A 184 -25.99 -0.94 -9.55
N ASN A 185 -27.07 -0.37 -9.04
CA ASN A 185 -28.45 -0.75 -9.34
C ASN A 185 -28.54 -1.24 -10.78
N SER A 186 -28.60 -2.57 -10.97
CA SER A 186 -29.29 -3.07 -12.16
C SER A 186 -30.67 -2.45 -12.06
N PRO A 187 -31.13 -1.63 -13.03
CA PRO A 187 -32.55 -1.34 -13.07
C PRO A 187 -33.24 -2.69 -13.02
N SER A 188 -34.15 -2.87 -12.07
CA SER A 188 -35.08 -3.98 -12.09
C SER A 188 -35.77 -3.91 -13.44
N ILE A 189 -35.30 -4.73 -14.38
CA ILE A 189 -36.07 -5.01 -15.58
C ILE A 189 -37.33 -5.63 -15.01
N GLY A 190 -38.42 -4.86 -15.10
CA GLY A 190 -39.70 -5.20 -14.51
C GLY A 190 -40.05 -6.65 -14.81
N ALA A 191 -40.61 -7.30 -13.80
CA ALA A 191 -41.14 -8.65 -13.89
C ALA A 191 -41.79 -8.87 -15.27
N LEU A 192 -41.22 -9.79 -16.04
CA LEU A 192 -41.89 -10.34 -17.22
C LEU A 192 -43.23 -10.92 -16.73
N PRO A 193 -44.38 -10.47 -17.27
CA PRO A 193 -45.65 -11.04 -16.88
C PRO A 193 -45.67 -12.52 -17.22
N THR A 194 -46.03 -13.33 -16.23
CA THR A 194 -46.31 -14.75 -16.35
C THR A 194 -47.27 -15.01 -17.51
N PRO A 195 -46.98 -15.95 -18.43
CA PRO A 195 -47.93 -16.32 -19.48
C PRO A 195 -49.27 -16.74 -18.87
N GLY A 196 -50.33 -16.02 -19.24
CA GLY A 196 -51.69 -16.26 -18.77
C GLY A 196 -52.18 -17.66 -19.13
N VAL A 197 -52.86 -18.27 -18.17
CA VAL A 197 -53.60 -19.53 -18.31
C VAL A 197 -54.63 -19.36 -19.43
N MET A 198 -54.45 -20.05 -20.55
CA MET A 198 -55.47 -20.14 -21.61
C MET A 198 -56.65 -20.97 -21.10
N SER A 199 -57.73 -20.28 -20.77
CA SER A 199 -59.06 -20.86 -20.58
C SER A 199 -59.53 -21.48 -21.89
N THR A 200 -59.55 -22.80 -21.94
CA THR A 200 -60.14 -23.59 -23.03
C THR A 200 -61.64 -23.72 -22.78
N LEU A 201 -62.44 -23.05 -23.62
CA LEU A 201 -63.89 -23.23 -23.69
C LEU A 201 -64.20 -24.02 -24.96
N GLY A 202 -64.73 -25.22 -24.77
CA GLY A 202 -65.04 -26.15 -25.85
C GLY A 202 -66.31 -25.78 -26.62
N ILE A 203 -66.34 -26.21 -27.88
CA ILE A 203 -67.55 -26.52 -28.64
C ILE A 203 -67.25 -27.80 -29.41
N GLY A 204 -68.11 -28.80 -29.24
CA GLY A 204 -67.93 -30.15 -29.77
C GLY A 204 -68.30 -30.31 -31.25
N ILE A 205 -68.16 -31.53 -31.75
CA ILE A 205 -69.26 -32.40 -32.26
C ILE A 205 -68.65 -33.60 -33.01
N VAL A 206 -68.89 -34.79 -32.45
CA VAL A 206 -69.48 -36.01 -33.05
C VAL A 206 -68.75 -36.74 -34.22
N ALA A 207 -68.31 -37.96 -33.86
CA ALA A 207 -68.59 -39.28 -34.47
C ALA A 207 -67.57 -40.02 -35.34
N ALA A 208 -67.54 -41.31 -34.98
CA ALA A 208 -67.34 -42.52 -35.79
C ALA A 208 -65.91 -42.77 -36.33
N GLY A 209 -65.27 -43.90 -36.10
CA GLY A 209 -65.66 -45.14 -35.45
C GLY A 209 -64.62 -46.23 -35.71
N ARG A 210 -64.63 -47.30 -34.88
CA ARG A 210 -64.37 -48.73 -35.20
C ARG A 210 -63.09 -49.05 -36.03
N ARG A 211 -62.14 -49.90 -35.59
CA ARG A 211 -62.25 -51.27 -35.05
C ARG A 211 -60.88 -51.74 -34.52
N ARG A 212 -60.93 -52.61 -33.49
CA ARG A 212 -59.86 -53.53 -33.03
C ARG A 212 -59.54 -54.60 -34.08
N ARG A 213 -58.29 -55.09 -34.03
CA ARG A 213 -57.87 -56.50 -33.82
C ARG A 213 -56.32 -56.54 -33.89
N SER A 214 -55.65 -56.82 -32.77
CA SER A 214 -55.08 -58.13 -32.37
C SER A 214 -53.98 -58.58 -33.31
#